data_AF-A0A7S2CGS2-F1
#
_entry.id   AF-A0A7S2CGS2-F1
#
_cell.length_a   1.000
_cell.length_b   1.000
_cell.length_c   1.000
_cell.angle_alpha   90.00
_cell.angle_beta   90.00
_cell.angle_gamma   90.00
#
_symmetry.space_group_name_H-M   'P 1'
#
loop_
_entity.id
_entity.type
_entity.pdbx_description
1 polymer ?
#
loop_
_entity_poly.entity_id
_entity_poly.type
_entity_poly.pdbx_seq_one_letter_code
_entity_poly.pdbx_strand_id
1 'polypeptide(L)'
;GAVLHALYLFAGAHVSLFSVPGDTDTPAAAPPATYAPDSTAIVKVVWSDEQRATAGGLLCRLAADRAHVQRLMALVSRLMPTIFLQTLSDDAGRTIAIFDGTHENPELIWNGSMRSELRAALEHASNEAIAAQRSQPSAPFDIPAEFVVDYPQLKDQRVVGGVYIGQLLAQPAWQLRDPRRFLEALLREWARLLEGGAEQAAEPDELEQTSRCLLVLLQANPALSPHVAAMGYLSKLFGAVATERADLQKAAVQLVRVLSVSSECIHAMKSIECVAPMLSAMRANPTSCALLLPALTNMASAPEIVEKAFEARLVPFVLELLAGGLERCEDPSAVKAHAVKCLKTLAADARLGPAIQQLLDEDREWDNFKAQEHDLFLAPDNNAGLLTNTGARVGLLT
;
A
#
# COMPACT_ATOMS: atom_id res chain seq x y z
N GLY A 1 7.96 -31.99 -12.07
CA GLY A 1 9.16 -32.56 -12.72
C GLY A 1 10.33 -31.59 -12.77
N ALA A 2 10.55 -30.98 -13.95
CA ALA A 2 11.64 -30.04 -14.19
C ALA A 2 11.60 -28.77 -13.32
N VAL A 3 10.40 -28.38 -12.86
CA VAL A 3 10.18 -27.17 -12.06
C VAL A 3 10.84 -27.24 -10.68
N LEU A 4 10.73 -28.37 -9.97
CA LEU A 4 11.37 -28.56 -8.65
C LEU A 4 12.89 -28.44 -8.75
N HIS A 5 13.50 -29.08 -9.75
CA HIS A 5 14.94 -28.96 -9.99
C HIS A 5 15.34 -27.53 -10.37
N ALA A 6 14.60 -26.88 -11.27
CA ALA A 6 14.91 -25.51 -11.67
C ALA A 6 14.80 -24.53 -10.47
N LEU A 7 13.82 -24.71 -9.59
CA LEU A 7 13.67 -23.91 -8.37
C LEU A 7 14.76 -24.19 -7.33
N TYR A 8 15.10 -25.46 -7.11
CA TYR A 8 16.20 -25.85 -6.22
C TYR A 8 17.54 -25.30 -6.71
N LEU A 9 17.82 -25.43 -8.02
CA LEU A 9 19.01 -24.88 -8.65
C LEU A 9 19.05 -23.36 -8.56
N PHE A 10 17.93 -22.68 -8.80
CA PHE A 10 17.83 -21.22 -8.68
C PHE A 10 18.08 -20.74 -7.23
N ALA A 11 17.50 -21.40 -6.23
CA ALA A 11 17.56 -21.00 -4.83
C ALA A 11 18.92 -21.28 -4.16
N GLY A 12 19.76 -22.16 -4.73
CA GLY A 12 21.00 -22.61 -4.10
C GLY A 12 22.15 -21.62 -4.18
N ALA A 13 22.63 -21.11 -3.04
CA ALA A 13 23.98 -20.54 -2.88
C ALA A 13 24.39 -20.43 -1.39
N HIS A 14 25.34 -21.24 -0.91
CA HIS A 14 26.47 -20.79 -0.07
C HIS A 14 27.36 -21.97 0.39
N VAL A 15 28.67 -21.76 0.23
CA VAL A 15 29.77 -22.56 0.74
C VAL A 15 29.81 -22.47 2.26
N SER A 16 29.90 -23.61 2.93
CA SER A 16 30.60 -23.70 4.22
C SER A 16 31.50 -24.92 4.13
N LEU A 17 32.81 -24.67 3.99
CA LEU A 17 33.82 -25.73 4.08
C LEU A 17 33.88 -26.17 5.53
N PHE A 18 33.19 -27.25 5.86
CA PHE A 18 33.49 -27.97 7.10
C PHE A 18 34.61 -28.95 6.80
N SER A 19 35.84 -28.58 7.18
CA SER A 19 36.86 -29.59 7.43
C SER A 19 36.50 -30.24 8.76
N VAL A 20 36.23 -31.53 8.77
CA VAL A 20 36.21 -32.30 10.02
C VAL A 20 37.61 -32.18 10.63
N PRO A 21 37.80 -31.70 11.86
CA PRO A 21 39.10 -31.77 12.50
C PRO A 21 39.40 -33.26 12.71
N GLY A 22 40.36 -33.79 11.97
CA GLY A 22 40.88 -35.13 12.24
C GLY A 22 41.49 -35.14 13.63
N ASP A 23 41.05 -36.08 14.47
CA ASP A 23 41.68 -36.35 15.76
C ASP A 23 43.19 -36.53 15.56
N THR A 24 43.97 -35.56 16.01
CA THR A 24 45.41 -35.73 16.18
C THR A 24 45.72 -35.78 17.66
N ASP A 25 45.83 -36.98 18.20
CA ASP A 25 46.61 -37.23 19.40
C ASP A 25 47.58 -38.41 19.19
N THR A 26 48.87 -38.11 19.34
CA THR A 26 50.04 -38.99 19.62
C THR A 26 50.75 -39.78 18.49
N PRO A 27 52.07 -40.07 18.63
CA PRO A 27 53.05 -39.81 17.57
C PRO A 27 53.90 -41.02 17.11
N ALA A 28 54.65 -40.79 16.02
CA ALA A 28 55.88 -41.46 15.59
C ALA A 28 55.82 -42.92 15.06
N ALA A 29 55.92 -43.07 13.73
CA ALA A 29 56.94 -43.88 13.01
C ALA A 29 56.65 -43.86 11.49
N ALA A 30 57.69 -43.76 10.66
CA ALA A 30 57.60 -43.68 9.19
C ALA A 30 57.62 -45.10 8.51
N PRO A 31 57.57 -45.21 7.17
CA PRO A 31 56.49 -45.75 6.32
C PRO A 31 56.87 -47.16 5.74
N PRO A 32 56.24 -47.78 4.69
CA PRO A 32 55.28 -47.26 3.71
C PRO A 32 54.15 -48.21 3.26
N ALA A 33 53.40 -47.73 2.27
CA ALA A 33 52.50 -48.45 1.37
C ALA A 33 51.10 -48.74 1.89
N THR A 34 50.17 -47.82 1.65
CA THR A 34 49.04 -48.03 0.72
C THR A 34 48.23 -46.75 0.61
N TYR A 35 47.86 -46.41 -0.61
CA TYR A 35 46.96 -45.31 -0.95
C TYR A 35 45.58 -45.63 -0.37
N ALA A 36 45.16 -44.92 0.68
CA ALA A 36 43.79 -44.93 1.19
C ALA A 36 43.22 -43.51 1.09
N PRO A 37 42.13 -43.28 0.34
CA PRO A 37 41.50 -41.96 0.27
C PRO A 37 40.49 -41.82 1.42
N ASP A 38 40.95 -41.81 2.67
CA ASP A 38 40.08 -41.52 3.81
C ASP A 38 40.17 -40.04 4.18
N SER A 39 39.46 -39.23 3.40
CA SER A 39 38.92 -37.98 3.88
C SER A 39 37.61 -37.76 3.13
N THR A 40 36.50 -38.19 3.73
CA THR A 40 35.15 -37.86 3.27
C THR A 40 34.90 -36.36 3.45
N ALA A 41 35.51 -35.55 2.58
CA ALA A 41 35.08 -34.19 2.34
C ALA A 41 33.71 -34.28 1.67
N ILE A 42 32.64 -33.99 2.40
CA ILE A 42 31.32 -33.79 1.82
C ILE A 42 31.41 -32.49 1.00
N VAL A 43 31.68 -32.61 -0.29
CA VAL A 43 31.64 -31.49 -1.23
C VAL A 43 30.17 -31.12 -1.44
N LYS A 44 29.66 -30.13 -0.70
CA LYS A 44 28.37 -29.54 -1.01
C LYS A 44 28.55 -28.74 -2.32
N VAL A 45 28.05 -29.30 -3.42
CA VAL A 45 28.13 -28.71 -4.77
C VAL A 45 27.47 -27.33 -4.73
N VAL A 46 28.24 -26.29 -5.08
CA VAL A 46 27.75 -24.91 -5.22
C VAL A 46 27.55 -24.62 -6.70
N TRP A 47 26.35 -24.15 -7.04
CA TRP A 47 26.01 -23.75 -8.40
C TRP A 47 26.52 -22.33 -8.66
N SER A 48 27.16 -22.11 -9.82
CA SER A 48 27.60 -20.77 -10.21
C SER A 48 26.40 -19.87 -10.50
N ASP A 49 26.57 -18.55 -10.41
CA ASP A 49 25.51 -17.60 -10.77
C ASP A 49 25.05 -17.77 -12.22
N GLU A 50 25.93 -18.22 -13.12
CA GLU A 50 25.59 -18.57 -14.49
C GLU A 50 24.67 -19.81 -14.58
N GLN A 51 24.90 -20.84 -13.76
CA GLN A 51 24.05 -22.02 -13.68
C GLN A 51 22.69 -21.68 -13.06
N ARG A 52 22.67 -20.84 -12.03
CA ARG A 52 21.44 -20.31 -11.42
C ARG A 52 20.65 -19.46 -12.41
N ALA A 53 21.33 -18.62 -13.19
CA ALA A 53 20.70 -17.79 -14.22
C ALA A 53 20.12 -18.66 -15.34
N THR A 54 20.80 -19.75 -15.70
CA THR A 54 20.30 -20.74 -16.66
C THR A 54 19.05 -21.44 -16.14
N ALA A 55 19.04 -21.86 -14.87
CA ALA A 55 17.86 -22.45 -14.23
C ALA A 55 16.70 -21.45 -14.14
N GLY A 56 16.99 -20.19 -13.78
CA GLY A 56 16.05 -19.07 -13.83
C GLY A 56 15.48 -18.89 -15.23
N GLY A 57 16.33 -18.88 -16.26
CA GLY A 57 15.92 -18.78 -17.67
C GLY A 57 15.01 -19.91 -18.13
N LEU A 58 15.17 -21.13 -17.60
CA LEU A 58 14.23 -22.23 -17.84
C LEU A 58 12.87 -21.95 -17.19
N LEU A 59 12.84 -21.42 -15.97
CA LEU A 59 11.61 -20.97 -15.32
C LEU A 59 10.93 -19.86 -16.13
N CYS A 60 11.69 -18.93 -16.72
CA CYS A 60 11.15 -17.87 -17.59
C CYS A 60 10.52 -18.44 -18.86
N ARG A 61 11.17 -19.40 -19.51
CA ARG A 61 10.61 -20.06 -20.71
C ARG A 61 9.32 -20.82 -20.37
N LEU A 62 9.27 -21.46 -19.21
CA LEU A 62 8.06 -22.11 -18.71
C LEU A 62 6.96 -21.10 -18.34
N ALA A 63 7.34 -19.92 -17.83
CA ALA A 63 6.42 -18.82 -17.53
C ALA A 63 5.89 -18.11 -18.80
N ALA A 64 6.65 -18.11 -19.89
CA ALA A 64 6.21 -17.54 -21.17
C ALA A 64 5.12 -18.37 -21.85
N ASP A 65 5.02 -19.67 -21.53
CA ASP A 65 3.96 -20.54 -22.04
C ASP A 65 2.65 -20.33 -21.27
N ARG A 66 1.63 -19.81 -21.96
CA ARG A 66 0.28 -19.56 -21.41
C ARG A 66 -0.36 -20.79 -20.79
N ALA A 67 -0.04 -22.00 -21.26
CA ALA A 67 -0.60 -23.23 -20.71
C ALA A 67 -0.02 -23.59 -19.33
N HIS A 68 1.22 -23.17 -19.05
CA HIS A 68 1.97 -23.57 -17.86
C HIS A 68 2.17 -22.43 -16.85
N VAL A 69 2.04 -21.17 -17.27
CA VAL A 69 2.25 -19.98 -16.42
C VAL A 69 1.35 -19.95 -15.19
N GLN A 70 0.07 -20.30 -15.31
CA GLN A 70 -0.86 -20.29 -14.17
C GLN A 70 -0.48 -21.33 -13.12
N ARG A 71 -0.07 -22.52 -13.56
CA ARG A 71 0.41 -23.58 -12.66
C ARG A 71 1.72 -23.20 -11.99
N LEU A 72 2.63 -22.60 -12.76
CA LEU A 72 3.92 -22.13 -12.25
C LEU A 72 3.74 -21.00 -11.24
N MET A 73 2.89 -20.00 -11.52
CA MET A 73 2.56 -18.92 -10.59
C MET A 73 1.96 -19.46 -9.30
N ALA A 74 1.02 -20.41 -9.39
CA ALA A 74 0.40 -21.04 -8.22
C ALA A 74 1.38 -21.91 -7.41
N LEU A 75 2.39 -22.48 -8.06
CA LEU A 75 3.45 -23.22 -7.38
C LEU A 75 4.45 -22.27 -6.72
N VAL A 76 4.93 -21.27 -7.45
CA VAL A 76 5.87 -20.28 -6.91
C VAL A 76 5.25 -19.50 -5.76
N SER A 77 3.98 -19.09 -5.85
CA SER A 77 3.31 -18.36 -4.77
C SER A 77 3.20 -19.14 -3.46
N ARG A 78 3.27 -20.48 -3.50
CA ARG A 78 3.29 -21.34 -2.30
C ARG A 78 4.68 -21.48 -1.69
N LEU A 79 5.72 -21.17 -2.46
CA LEU A 79 7.11 -21.37 -2.06
C LEU A 79 7.81 -20.07 -1.74
N MET A 80 7.60 -19.02 -2.53
CA MET A 80 8.32 -17.75 -2.40
C MET A 80 7.51 -16.56 -2.97
N PRO A 81 7.90 -15.32 -2.65
CA PRO A 81 7.29 -14.13 -3.22
C PRO A 81 7.23 -14.14 -4.76
N THR A 82 6.04 -13.91 -5.33
CA THR A 82 5.82 -13.94 -6.79
C THR A 82 6.57 -12.86 -7.55
N ILE A 83 7.10 -11.85 -6.85
CA ILE A 83 8.00 -10.84 -7.41
C ILE A 83 9.18 -11.49 -8.13
N PHE A 84 9.73 -12.58 -7.59
CA PHE A 84 10.88 -13.25 -8.19
C PHE A 84 10.54 -13.81 -9.56
N LEU A 85 9.33 -14.34 -9.76
CA LEU A 85 8.93 -14.86 -11.06
C LEU A 85 8.68 -13.74 -12.09
N GLN A 86 8.16 -12.59 -11.62
CA GLN A 86 8.00 -11.40 -12.45
C GLN A 86 9.36 -10.84 -12.89
N THR A 87 10.28 -10.63 -11.95
CA THR A 87 11.62 -10.12 -12.27
C THR A 87 12.45 -11.13 -13.04
N LEU A 88 12.27 -12.44 -12.80
CA LEU A 88 12.94 -13.49 -13.58
C LEU A 88 12.58 -13.36 -15.06
N SER A 89 11.31 -13.12 -15.35
CA SER A 89 10.81 -12.96 -16.72
C SER A 89 11.44 -11.76 -17.44
N ASP A 90 11.82 -10.73 -16.69
CA ASP A 90 12.48 -9.52 -17.22
C ASP A 90 14.01 -9.70 -17.33
N ASP A 91 14.67 -10.10 -16.22
CA ASP A 91 16.11 -10.27 -16.10
C ASP A 91 16.48 -11.31 -15.02
N ALA A 92 16.99 -12.46 -15.46
CA ALA A 92 17.41 -13.54 -14.58
C ALA A 92 18.62 -13.19 -13.70
N GLY A 93 19.59 -12.43 -14.21
CA GLY A 93 20.79 -12.03 -13.47
C GLY A 93 20.47 -11.03 -12.36
N ARG A 94 19.66 -10.02 -12.68
CA ARG A 94 19.15 -9.07 -11.67
C ARG A 94 18.33 -9.78 -10.60
N THR A 95 17.55 -10.78 -10.97
CA THR A 95 16.73 -11.52 -10.00
C THR A 95 17.56 -12.32 -9.01
N ILE A 96 18.71 -12.88 -9.42
CA ILE A 96 19.63 -13.53 -8.49
C ILE A 96 20.16 -12.53 -7.46
N ALA A 97 20.56 -11.34 -7.90
CA ALA A 97 21.01 -10.29 -6.98
C ALA A 97 19.91 -9.86 -5.99
N ILE A 98 18.66 -9.74 -6.45
CA ILE A 98 17.50 -9.46 -5.58
C ILE A 98 17.23 -10.66 -4.64
N PHE A 99 17.38 -11.89 -5.13
CA PHE A 99 17.16 -13.08 -4.32
C PHE A 99 18.19 -13.19 -3.20
N ASP A 100 19.47 -12.96 -3.48
CA ASP A 100 20.54 -13.03 -2.48
C ASP A 100 20.59 -11.81 -1.55
N GLY A 101 20.00 -10.69 -1.97
CA GLY A 101 19.87 -9.45 -1.21
C GLY A 101 18.85 -9.51 -0.07
N THR A 102 18.94 -8.57 0.86
CA THR A 102 17.92 -8.38 1.90
C THR A 102 17.04 -7.20 1.54
N HIS A 103 15.73 -7.38 1.61
CA HIS A 103 14.73 -6.42 1.17
C HIS A 103 13.65 -6.30 2.24
N GLU A 104 13.37 -5.07 2.65
CA GLU A 104 12.25 -4.72 3.52
C GLU A 104 11.57 -3.48 2.94
N ASN A 105 10.70 -3.71 1.96
CA ASN A 105 9.96 -2.66 1.28
C ASN A 105 8.50 -3.07 1.07
N PRO A 106 7.62 -2.15 0.65
CA PRO A 106 6.19 -2.42 0.49
C PRO A 106 5.84 -3.59 -0.45
N GLU A 107 6.71 -3.95 -1.39
CA GLU A 107 6.44 -5.01 -2.37
C GLU A 107 7.21 -6.31 -2.10
N LEU A 108 8.21 -6.28 -1.22
CA LEU A 108 9.06 -7.41 -0.88
C LEU A 108 9.65 -7.29 0.52
N ILE A 109 9.29 -8.26 1.36
CA ILE A 109 10.01 -8.59 2.59
C ILE A 109 10.73 -9.91 2.30
N TRP A 110 12.06 -9.87 2.26
CA TRP A 110 12.91 -11.02 1.94
C TRP A 110 14.27 -10.91 2.64
N ASN A 111 14.64 -11.89 3.44
CA ASN A 111 15.88 -11.87 4.20
C ASN A 111 16.60 -13.23 4.21
N GLY A 112 17.76 -13.29 4.85
CA GLY A 112 18.58 -14.49 4.93
C GLY A 112 17.90 -15.69 5.62
N SER A 113 17.01 -15.43 6.59
CA SER A 113 16.24 -16.50 7.26
C SER A 113 15.24 -17.12 6.30
N MET A 114 14.45 -16.29 5.61
CA MET A 114 13.48 -16.73 4.61
C MET A 114 14.14 -17.50 3.45
N ARG A 115 15.33 -17.05 3.00
CA ARG A 115 16.14 -17.81 2.03
C ARG A 115 16.49 -19.20 2.55
N SER A 116 16.92 -19.30 3.81
CA SER A 116 17.34 -20.55 4.41
C SER A 116 16.16 -21.51 4.59
N GLU A 117 15.00 -20.99 4.99
CA GLU A 117 13.73 -21.73 5.09
C GLU A 117 13.29 -22.28 3.73
N LEU A 118 13.29 -21.44 2.68
CA LEU A 118 13.00 -21.88 1.32
C LEU A 118 13.94 -23.01 0.87
N ARG A 119 15.25 -22.87 1.13
CA ARG A 119 16.24 -23.86 0.74
C ARG A 119 16.03 -25.18 1.47
N ALA A 120 15.80 -25.14 2.77
CA ALA A 120 15.52 -26.33 3.57
C ALA A 120 14.25 -27.03 3.08
N ALA A 121 13.21 -26.28 2.76
CA ALA A 121 11.97 -26.80 2.21
C ALA A 121 12.18 -27.47 0.82
N LEU A 122 12.90 -26.81 -0.09
CA LEU A 122 13.20 -27.37 -1.41
C LEU A 122 14.11 -28.60 -1.33
N GLU A 123 15.08 -28.60 -0.41
CA GLU A 123 15.95 -29.75 -0.15
C GLU A 123 15.17 -30.95 0.38
N HIS A 124 14.25 -30.70 1.33
CA HIS A 124 13.36 -31.72 1.86
C HIS A 124 12.44 -32.31 0.77
N ALA A 125 11.75 -31.46 0.01
CA ALA A 125 10.88 -31.91 -1.09
C ALA A 125 11.64 -32.70 -2.18
N SER A 126 12.87 -32.28 -2.49
CA SER A 126 13.74 -33.01 -3.43
C SER A 126 14.12 -34.39 -2.89
N ASN A 127 14.53 -34.48 -1.62
CA ASN A 127 14.90 -35.74 -0.98
C ASN A 127 13.72 -36.72 -0.91
N GLU A 128 12.52 -36.23 -0.59
CA GLU A 128 11.30 -37.04 -0.58
C GLU A 128 10.95 -37.56 -1.98
N ALA A 129 11.02 -36.70 -3.00
CA ALA A 129 10.76 -37.11 -4.38
C ALA A 129 11.77 -38.16 -4.87
N ILE A 130 13.06 -38.02 -4.50
CA ILE A 130 14.10 -39.01 -4.79
C ILE A 130 13.82 -40.34 -4.06
N ALA A 131 13.44 -40.29 -2.79
CA ALA A 131 13.11 -41.49 -2.01
C ALA A 131 11.89 -42.24 -2.57
N ALA A 132 10.87 -41.50 -3.02
CA ALA A 132 9.71 -42.05 -3.70
C ALA A 132 10.09 -42.72 -5.01
N GLN A 133 10.96 -42.10 -5.83
CA GLN A 133 11.44 -42.71 -7.08
C GLN A 133 12.30 -43.95 -6.87
N ARG A 134 13.11 -44.00 -5.81
CA ARG A 134 13.89 -45.20 -5.44
C ARG A 134 12.97 -46.38 -5.09
N SER A 135 11.83 -46.10 -4.48
CA SER A 135 10.85 -47.11 -4.10
C SER A 135 9.95 -47.51 -5.27
N GLN A 136 9.59 -46.55 -6.12
CA GLN A 136 8.75 -46.74 -7.29
C GLN A 136 9.27 -45.86 -8.46
N PRO A 137 9.91 -46.44 -9.48
CA PRO A 137 10.48 -45.67 -10.60
C PRO A 137 9.46 -44.87 -11.42
N SER A 138 8.17 -45.22 -11.34
CA SER A 138 7.07 -44.50 -11.99
C SER A 138 6.45 -43.38 -11.13
N ALA A 139 6.94 -43.17 -9.90
CA ALA A 139 6.44 -42.12 -9.03
C ALA A 139 6.68 -40.73 -9.65
N PRO A 140 5.70 -39.81 -9.55
CA PRO A 140 5.84 -38.46 -10.07
C PRO A 140 6.91 -37.70 -9.30
N PHE A 141 7.87 -37.12 -10.01
CA PHE A 141 8.83 -36.18 -9.44
C PHE A 141 8.22 -34.78 -9.45
N ASP A 142 7.39 -34.44 -8.48
CA ASP A 142 6.77 -33.11 -8.41
C ASP A 142 6.60 -32.62 -6.98
N ILE A 143 6.39 -31.31 -6.82
CA ILE A 143 6.09 -30.72 -5.52
C ILE A 143 4.62 -31.04 -5.20
N PRO A 144 4.31 -31.67 -4.06
CA PRO A 144 2.93 -31.93 -3.66
C PRO A 144 2.07 -30.66 -3.67
N ALA A 145 0.77 -30.80 -3.92
CA ALA A 145 -0.13 -29.65 -4.05
C ALA A 145 -0.33 -28.93 -2.70
N GLU A 146 -0.19 -29.67 -1.61
CA GLU A 146 -0.27 -29.26 -0.21
C GLU A 146 1.03 -28.65 0.32
N PHE A 147 2.14 -28.79 -0.41
CA PHE A 147 3.44 -28.27 0.04
C PHE A 147 3.48 -26.74 -0.05
N VAL A 148 3.68 -26.09 1.10
CA VAL A 148 3.77 -24.65 1.28
C VAL A 148 4.95 -24.35 2.19
N VAL A 149 5.67 -23.27 1.92
CA VAL A 149 6.72 -22.77 2.81
C VAL A 149 6.11 -21.73 3.74
N ASP A 150 6.01 -22.07 5.02
CA ASP A 150 5.58 -21.13 6.04
C ASP A 150 6.74 -20.24 6.46
N TYR A 151 6.56 -18.92 6.32
CA TYR A 151 7.51 -17.90 6.72
C TYR A 151 7.06 -17.25 8.03
N PRO A 152 7.67 -17.56 9.20
CA PRO A 152 7.22 -17.04 10.49
C PRO A 152 7.25 -15.50 10.55
N GLN A 153 8.18 -14.87 9.83
CA GLN A 153 8.37 -13.43 9.82
C GLN A 153 7.24 -12.69 9.09
N LEU A 154 6.46 -13.39 8.26
CA LEU A 154 5.31 -12.82 7.54
C LEU A 154 3.99 -13.06 8.26
N LYS A 155 3.96 -13.83 9.34
CA LYS A 155 2.73 -14.25 10.03
C LYS A 155 1.87 -13.08 10.49
N ASP A 156 2.51 -12.02 11.00
CA ASP A 156 1.83 -10.82 11.51
C ASP A 156 1.76 -9.70 10.46
N GLN A 157 2.22 -9.95 9.23
CA GLN A 157 2.24 -8.95 8.17
C GLN A 157 0.96 -8.98 7.35
N ARG A 158 0.29 -7.83 7.25
CA ARG A 158 -0.91 -7.69 6.42
C ARG A 158 -0.57 -7.38 4.97
N VAL A 159 -1.07 -8.21 4.06
CA VAL A 159 -0.84 -8.10 2.62
C VAL A 159 -2.15 -7.84 1.88
N VAL A 160 -2.20 -6.80 1.06
CA VAL A 160 -3.33 -6.53 0.17
C VAL A 160 -2.79 -6.32 -1.24
N GLY A 161 -3.33 -7.05 -2.22
CA GLY A 161 -2.91 -6.92 -3.62
C GLY A 161 -1.43 -7.23 -3.88
N GLY A 162 -0.74 -7.93 -2.97
CA GLY A 162 0.70 -8.20 -3.04
C GLY A 162 1.60 -7.12 -2.43
N VAL A 163 1.02 -6.17 -1.69
CA VAL A 163 1.74 -5.09 -1.00
C VAL A 163 1.55 -5.24 0.52
N TYR A 164 2.64 -5.09 1.26
CA TYR A 164 2.67 -5.09 2.72
C TYR A 164 2.21 -3.74 3.26
N ILE A 165 1.03 -3.72 3.88
CA ILE A 165 0.35 -2.50 4.33
C ILE A 165 1.22 -1.72 5.33
N GLY A 166 1.76 -2.41 6.35
CA GLY A 166 2.62 -1.77 7.36
C GLY A 166 3.87 -1.14 6.76
N GLN A 167 4.48 -1.78 5.76
CA GLN A 167 5.67 -1.26 5.10
C GLN A 167 5.37 -0.04 4.21
N LEU A 168 4.23 -0.04 3.51
CA LEU A 168 3.82 1.12 2.71
C LEU A 168 3.54 2.34 3.59
N LEU A 169 2.92 2.15 4.76
CA LEU A 169 2.68 3.24 5.71
C LEU A 169 3.98 3.78 6.30
N ALA A 170 4.98 2.92 6.52
CA ALA A 170 6.31 3.34 6.96
C ALA A 170 7.10 4.06 5.85
N GLN A 171 6.85 3.73 4.58
CA GLN A 171 7.54 4.26 3.40
C GLN A 171 6.56 4.89 2.40
N PRO A 172 5.89 6.02 2.74
CA PRO A 172 4.80 6.58 1.93
C PRO A 172 5.25 7.11 0.56
N ALA A 173 6.54 7.40 0.39
CA ALA A 173 7.13 7.84 -0.87
C ALA A 173 7.51 6.69 -1.81
N TRP A 174 7.20 5.44 -1.45
CA TRP A 174 7.55 4.28 -2.27
C TRP A 174 6.76 4.27 -3.59
N GLN A 175 7.47 4.19 -4.71
CA GLN A 175 6.86 4.07 -6.03
C GLN A 175 6.54 2.62 -6.34
N LEU A 176 5.25 2.26 -6.23
CA LEU A 176 4.77 0.93 -6.58
C LEU A 176 4.90 0.67 -8.09
N ARG A 177 5.19 -0.58 -8.44
CA ARG A 177 5.27 -1.02 -9.85
C ARG A 177 3.92 -1.03 -10.56
N ASP A 178 2.85 -1.44 -9.86
CA ASP A 178 1.48 -1.44 -10.39
C ASP A 178 0.51 -0.82 -9.36
N PRO A 179 0.51 0.52 -9.24
CA PRO A 179 -0.31 1.20 -8.24
C PRO A 179 -1.82 1.09 -8.54
N ARG A 180 -2.20 0.84 -9.81
CA ARG A 180 -3.60 0.64 -10.21
C ARG A 180 -4.13 -0.69 -9.70
N ARG A 181 -3.43 -1.80 -9.95
CA ARG A 181 -3.84 -3.11 -9.43
C ARG A 181 -3.91 -3.10 -7.90
N PHE A 182 -2.96 -2.43 -7.25
CA PHE A 182 -2.99 -2.28 -5.79
C PHE A 182 -4.21 -1.47 -5.34
N LEU A 183 -4.53 -0.34 -5.98
CA LEU A 183 -5.74 0.44 -5.70
C LEU A 183 -7.01 -0.40 -5.82
N GLU A 184 -7.15 -1.19 -6.89
CA GLU A 184 -8.33 -2.06 -7.10
C GLU A 184 -8.48 -3.11 -5.99
N ALA A 185 -7.38 -3.71 -5.56
CA ALA A 185 -7.38 -4.67 -4.45
C ALA A 185 -7.70 -3.98 -3.11
N LEU A 186 -7.12 -2.80 -2.88
CA LEU A 186 -7.28 -2.05 -1.64
C LEU A 186 -8.69 -1.47 -1.49
N LEU A 187 -9.31 -0.99 -2.56
CA LEU A 187 -10.71 -0.55 -2.55
C LEU A 187 -11.68 -1.71 -2.30
N ARG A 188 -11.40 -2.88 -2.88
CA ARG A 188 -12.22 -4.08 -2.66
C ARG A 188 -12.16 -4.50 -1.19
N GLU A 189 -10.96 -4.51 -0.61
CA GLU A 189 -10.77 -4.82 0.81
C GLU A 189 -11.43 -3.77 1.69
N TRP A 190 -11.24 -2.49 1.39
CA TRP A 190 -11.90 -1.41 2.13
C TRP A 190 -13.43 -1.53 2.10
N ALA A 191 -14.02 -1.82 0.94
CA ALA A 191 -15.47 -2.05 0.81
C ALA A 191 -15.94 -3.28 1.58
N ARG A 192 -15.15 -4.35 1.64
CA ARG A 192 -15.44 -5.53 2.48
C ARG A 192 -15.48 -5.15 3.96
N LEU A 193 -14.54 -4.31 4.42
CA LEU A 193 -14.50 -3.81 5.80
C LEU A 193 -15.68 -2.88 6.13
N LEU A 194 -16.22 -2.15 5.14
CA LEU A 194 -17.45 -1.37 5.31
C LEU A 194 -18.69 -2.25 5.52
N GLU A 195 -18.78 -3.34 4.76
CA GLU A 195 -19.93 -4.26 4.75
C GLU A 195 -19.92 -5.27 5.91
N GLY A 196 -18.75 -5.48 6.52
CA GLY A 196 -18.57 -6.34 7.69
C GLY A 196 -19.47 -5.91 8.85
N GLY A 197 -20.54 -6.67 9.10
CA GLY A 197 -21.40 -6.51 10.26
C GLY A 197 -20.70 -6.88 11.56
N ALA A 198 -21.34 -6.60 12.70
CA ALA A 198 -20.82 -6.78 14.06
C ALA A 198 -20.25 -8.18 14.40
N GLU A 199 -20.52 -9.21 13.57
CA GLU A 199 -20.03 -10.59 13.74
C GLU A 199 -18.68 -10.87 13.06
N GLN A 200 -18.27 -10.05 12.09
CA GLN A 200 -16.90 -9.96 11.57
C GLN A 200 -16.40 -8.54 11.79
N ALA A 201 -16.46 -8.07 13.04
CA ALA A 201 -15.87 -6.80 13.41
C ALA A 201 -14.40 -6.83 12.96
N ALA A 202 -14.13 -6.17 11.83
CA ALA A 202 -12.77 -5.87 11.44
C ALA A 202 -12.09 -5.27 12.66
N GLU A 203 -10.90 -5.76 12.99
CA GLU A 203 -10.10 -5.11 14.02
C GLU A 203 -10.04 -3.62 13.68
N PRO A 204 -10.35 -2.71 14.61
CA PRO A 204 -10.46 -1.28 14.31
C PRO A 204 -9.17 -0.73 13.63
N ASP A 205 -8.03 -1.36 13.94
CA ASP A 205 -6.74 -1.11 13.31
C ASP A 205 -6.71 -1.50 11.80
N GLU A 206 -7.40 -2.56 11.37
CA GLU A 206 -7.44 -2.97 9.97
C GLU A 206 -8.10 -1.93 9.07
N LEU A 207 -9.24 -1.39 9.49
CA LEU A 207 -9.93 -0.35 8.75
C LEU A 207 -9.11 0.92 8.69
N GLU A 208 -8.52 1.33 9.81
CA GLU A 208 -7.67 2.51 9.89
C GLU A 208 -6.46 2.37 8.94
N GLN A 209 -5.73 1.26 9.02
CA GLN A 209 -4.57 1.00 8.18
C GLN A 209 -4.93 0.96 6.69
N THR A 210 -6.04 0.31 6.32
CA THR A 210 -6.50 0.24 4.92
C THR A 210 -6.83 1.64 4.40
N SER A 211 -7.53 2.43 5.21
CA SER A 211 -7.94 3.79 4.85
C SER A 211 -6.74 4.72 4.75
N ARG A 212 -5.78 4.63 5.67
CA ARG A 212 -4.50 5.37 5.61
C ARG A 212 -3.69 4.99 4.38
N CYS A 213 -3.64 3.70 4.02
CA CYS A 213 -2.97 3.28 2.78
C CYS A 213 -3.64 3.84 1.54
N LEU A 214 -4.98 3.87 1.48
CA LEU A 214 -5.70 4.49 0.37
C LEU A 214 -5.36 5.98 0.25
N LEU A 215 -5.32 6.69 1.37
CA LEU A 215 -4.95 8.11 1.40
C LEU A 215 -3.53 8.33 0.87
N VAL A 216 -2.55 7.61 1.42
CA VAL A 216 -1.14 7.71 0.99
C VAL A 216 -1.01 7.40 -0.50
N LEU A 217 -1.67 6.35 -0.99
CA LEU A 217 -1.62 5.94 -2.40
C LEU A 217 -2.18 7.03 -3.33
N LEU A 218 -3.35 7.59 -3.00
CA LEU A 218 -4.03 8.60 -3.80
C LEU A 218 -3.32 9.96 -3.74
N GLN A 219 -2.72 10.31 -2.60
CA GLN A 219 -1.90 11.52 -2.46
C GLN A 219 -0.60 11.42 -3.27
N ALA A 220 0.06 10.26 -3.24
CA ALA A 220 1.26 10.02 -4.04
C ALA A 220 0.95 9.91 -5.53
N ASN A 221 -0.24 9.42 -5.90
CA ASN A 221 -0.64 9.19 -7.30
C ASN A 221 -2.05 9.78 -7.59
N PRO A 222 -2.19 11.13 -7.70
CA PRO A 222 -3.50 11.76 -7.92
C PRO A 222 -4.20 11.30 -9.21
N ALA A 223 -3.44 10.88 -10.21
CA ALA A 223 -3.93 10.33 -11.48
C ALA A 223 -4.78 9.06 -11.34
N LEU A 224 -4.74 8.39 -10.17
CA LEU A 224 -5.56 7.22 -9.89
C LEU A 224 -6.96 7.57 -9.38
N SER A 225 -7.20 8.81 -8.95
CA SER A 225 -8.50 9.25 -8.41
C SER A 225 -9.69 8.97 -9.36
N PRO A 226 -9.60 9.24 -10.68
CA PRO A 226 -10.68 8.93 -11.62
C PRO A 226 -11.05 7.44 -11.66
N HIS A 227 -10.08 6.55 -11.39
CA HIS A 227 -10.33 5.12 -11.35
C HIS A 227 -11.22 4.73 -10.16
N VAL A 228 -11.10 5.42 -9.02
CA VAL A 228 -11.99 5.23 -7.87
C VAL A 228 -13.45 5.52 -8.26
N ALA A 229 -13.67 6.61 -8.99
CA ALA A 229 -14.98 7.00 -9.48
C ALA A 229 -15.56 5.96 -10.46
N ALA A 230 -14.76 5.48 -11.41
CA ALA A 230 -15.16 4.47 -12.40
C ALA A 230 -15.58 3.14 -11.77
N MET A 231 -15.00 2.78 -10.61
CA MET A 231 -15.31 1.54 -9.90
C MET A 231 -16.58 1.61 -9.05
N GLY A 232 -17.24 2.77 -8.95
CA GLY A 232 -18.53 2.92 -8.27
C GLY A 232 -18.46 2.93 -6.74
N TYR A 233 -17.28 3.10 -6.13
CA TYR A 233 -17.12 3.13 -4.67
C TYR A 233 -17.57 4.44 -4.02
N LEU A 234 -17.81 5.51 -4.81
CA LEU A 234 -18.20 6.82 -4.29
C LEU A 234 -19.52 6.80 -3.51
N SER A 235 -20.51 6.03 -3.94
CA SER A 235 -21.79 5.92 -3.21
C SER A 235 -21.60 5.27 -1.83
N LYS A 236 -20.80 4.19 -1.76
CA LYS A 236 -20.43 3.54 -0.49
C LYS A 236 -19.65 4.48 0.42
N LEU A 237 -18.77 5.30 -0.16
CA LEU A 237 -17.99 6.31 0.56
C LEU A 237 -18.88 7.35 1.22
N PHE A 238 -19.83 7.96 0.50
CA PHE A 238 -20.75 8.92 1.10
C PHE A 238 -21.71 8.27 2.11
N GLY A 239 -22.09 7.00 1.90
CA GLY A 239 -22.79 6.21 2.92
C GLY A 239 -21.98 6.10 4.22
N ALA A 240 -20.68 5.79 4.11
CA ALA A 240 -19.78 5.69 5.27
C ALA A 240 -19.55 7.02 6.00
N VAL A 241 -19.63 8.16 5.29
CA VAL A 241 -19.56 9.51 5.92
C VAL A 241 -20.75 9.73 6.87
N ALA A 242 -21.95 9.25 6.52
CA ALA A 242 -23.14 9.41 7.35
C ALA A 242 -23.25 8.43 8.53
N THR A 243 -22.32 7.47 8.66
CA THR A 243 -22.37 6.45 9.71
C THR A 243 -22.02 7.02 11.09
N GLU A 244 -22.62 6.48 12.14
CA GLU A 244 -22.35 6.85 13.55
C GLU A 244 -21.00 6.31 14.07
N ARG A 245 -20.43 5.32 13.39
CA ARG A 245 -19.12 4.73 13.69
C ARG A 245 -18.01 5.74 13.38
N ALA A 246 -17.41 6.29 14.44
CA ALA A 246 -16.43 7.37 14.35
C ALA A 246 -15.17 7.00 13.55
N ASP A 247 -14.72 5.75 13.65
CA ASP A 247 -13.59 5.18 12.89
C ASP A 247 -13.86 5.20 11.37
N LEU A 248 -15.02 4.66 10.97
CA LEU A 248 -15.48 4.64 9.58
C LEU A 248 -15.73 6.04 9.03
N GLN A 249 -16.41 6.88 9.80
CA GLN A 249 -16.70 8.25 9.41
C GLN A 249 -15.41 9.04 9.19
N LYS A 250 -14.45 8.97 10.12
CA LYS A 250 -13.16 9.67 9.99
C LYS A 250 -12.41 9.24 8.72
N ALA A 251 -12.30 7.93 8.49
CA ALA A 251 -11.67 7.38 7.29
C ALA A 251 -12.35 7.86 6.00
N ALA A 252 -13.68 7.79 5.94
CA ALA A 252 -14.46 8.22 4.79
C ALA A 252 -14.32 9.72 4.52
N VAL A 253 -14.38 10.55 5.56
CA VAL A 253 -14.21 12.02 5.47
C VAL A 253 -12.85 12.38 4.88
N GLN A 254 -11.77 11.72 5.32
CA GLN A 254 -10.42 11.93 4.78
C GLN A 254 -10.34 11.56 3.29
N LEU A 255 -10.95 10.45 2.88
CA LEU A 255 -10.98 10.01 1.48
C LEU A 255 -11.78 10.97 0.60
N VAL A 256 -12.94 11.46 1.07
CA VAL A 256 -13.73 12.49 0.37
C VAL A 256 -12.88 13.74 0.16
N ARG A 257 -12.11 14.18 1.16
CA ARG A 257 -11.24 15.35 1.03
C ARG A 257 -10.20 15.19 -0.09
N VAL A 258 -9.55 14.02 -0.20
CA VAL A 258 -8.56 13.76 -1.27
C VAL A 258 -9.23 13.69 -2.64
N LEU A 259 -10.35 12.98 -2.74
CA LEU A 259 -11.07 12.80 -4.01
C LEU A 259 -11.72 14.08 -4.52
N SER A 260 -12.10 15.01 -3.63
CA SER A 260 -12.69 16.31 -3.99
C SER A 260 -11.80 17.21 -4.85
N VAL A 261 -10.52 16.89 -5.01
CA VAL A 261 -9.59 17.65 -5.85
C VAL A 261 -9.63 17.21 -7.33
N SER A 262 -10.10 15.98 -7.62
CA SER A 262 -10.19 15.47 -8.99
C SER A 262 -11.49 15.87 -9.67
N SER A 263 -11.37 16.48 -10.85
CA SER A 263 -12.51 16.93 -11.65
C SER A 263 -13.42 15.78 -12.11
N GLU A 264 -12.84 14.61 -12.37
CA GLU A 264 -13.52 13.39 -12.79
C GLU A 264 -14.30 12.78 -11.62
N CYS A 265 -13.74 12.80 -10.42
CA CYS A 265 -14.46 12.44 -9.20
C CYS A 265 -15.65 13.37 -8.97
N ILE A 266 -15.46 14.69 -9.08
CA ILE A 266 -16.55 15.68 -8.95
C ILE A 266 -17.62 15.41 -10.01
N HIS A 267 -17.24 15.11 -11.26
CA HIS A 267 -18.19 14.78 -12.33
C HIS A 267 -19.04 13.55 -11.96
N ALA A 268 -18.44 12.49 -11.42
CA ALA A 268 -19.18 11.32 -10.97
C ALA A 268 -20.10 11.64 -9.77
N MET A 269 -19.66 12.49 -8.84
CA MET A 269 -20.43 12.93 -7.68
C MET A 269 -21.71 13.70 -8.05
N LYS A 270 -21.80 14.31 -9.24
CA LYS A 270 -23.03 14.97 -9.71
C LYS A 270 -24.25 14.05 -9.68
N SER A 271 -24.05 12.76 -9.95
CA SER A 271 -25.13 11.76 -10.00
C SER A 271 -25.43 11.10 -8.65
N ILE A 272 -24.65 11.37 -7.61
CA ILE A 272 -24.71 10.69 -6.30
C ILE A 272 -25.14 11.71 -5.23
N GLU A 273 -25.87 11.27 -4.21
CA GLU A 273 -26.14 12.15 -3.07
C GLU A 273 -24.91 12.26 -2.16
N CYS A 274 -24.27 13.42 -2.18
CA CYS A 274 -23.00 13.66 -1.49
C CYS A 274 -23.09 14.75 -0.42
N VAL A 275 -24.00 15.72 -0.54
CA VAL A 275 -24.06 16.87 0.37
C VAL A 275 -24.74 16.51 1.68
N ALA A 276 -25.92 15.88 1.64
CA ALA A 276 -26.66 15.55 2.86
C ALA A 276 -25.86 14.62 3.82
N PRO A 277 -25.16 13.58 3.34
CA PRO A 277 -24.26 12.78 4.19
C PRO A 277 -23.15 13.60 4.85
N MET A 278 -22.50 14.50 4.10
CA MET A 278 -21.45 15.37 4.63
C MET A 278 -22.00 16.32 5.70
N LEU A 279 -23.19 16.88 5.48
CA LEU A 279 -23.86 17.75 6.44
C LEU A 279 -24.21 17.01 7.74
N SER A 280 -24.71 15.78 7.63
CA SER A 280 -24.97 14.91 8.78
C SER A 280 -23.69 14.67 9.60
N ALA A 281 -22.59 14.35 8.92
CA ALA A 281 -21.30 14.13 9.56
C ALA A 281 -20.75 15.39 10.26
N MET A 282 -20.87 16.57 9.64
CA MET A 282 -20.44 17.83 10.25
C MET A 282 -21.27 18.20 11.48
N ARG A 283 -22.57 17.89 11.49
CA ARG A 283 -23.44 18.09 12.66
C ARG A 283 -23.12 17.15 13.80
N ALA A 284 -22.87 15.87 13.49
CA ALA A 284 -22.53 14.86 14.48
C ALA A 284 -21.13 15.10 15.09
N ASN A 285 -20.17 15.48 14.25
CA ASN A 285 -18.79 15.66 14.64
C ASN A 285 -18.20 16.95 14.03
N PRO A 286 -18.11 18.04 14.83
CA PRO A 286 -17.56 19.32 14.37
C PRO A 286 -16.12 19.25 13.85
N THR A 287 -15.32 18.27 14.29
CA THR A 287 -13.94 18.10 13.78
C THR A 287 -13.92 17.76 12.27
N SER A 288 -14.99 17.16 11.75
CA SER A 288 -15.14 16.85 10.33
C SER A 288 -15.27 18.11 9.45
N CYS A 289 -15.69 19.25 10.02
CA CYS A 289 -15.85 20.52 9.29
C CYS A 289 -14.53 20.98 8.64
N ALA A 290 -13.39 20.75 9.30
CA ALA A 290 -12.07 21.10 8.79
C ALA A 290 -11.73 20.41 7.46
N LEU A 291 -12.26 19.21 7.23
CA LEU A 291 -12.01 18.42 6.02
C LEU A 291 -13.16 18.54 5.01
N LEU A 292 -14.40 18.58 5.48
CA LEU A 292 -15.58 18.56 4.62
C LEU A 292 -15.90 19.93 3.98
N LEU A 293 -15.64 21.06 4.67
CA LEU A 293 -15.87 22.39 4.08
C LEU A 293 -14.94 22.67 2.89
N PRO A 294 -13.62 22.39 2.96
CA PRO A 294 -12.75 22.47 1.78
C PRO A 294 -13.17 21.51 0.66
N ALA A 295 -13.62 20.30 1.01
CA ALA A 295 -14.09 19.33 0.02
C ALA A 295 -15.33 19.85 -0.73
N LEU A 296 -16.33 20.35 0.01
CA LEU A 296 -17.53 20.99 -0.56
C LEU A 296 -17.17 22.19 -1.42
N THR A 297 -16.21 23.01 -0.99
CA THR A 297 -15.73 24.17 -1.75
C THR A 297 -15.16 23.75 -3.12
N ASN A 298 -14.35 22.69 -3.17
CA ASN A 298 -13.83 22.18 -4.44
C ASN A 298 -14.96 21.59 -5.32
N MET A 299 -15.87 20.83 -4.71
CA MET A 299 -17.00 20.20 -5.39
C MET A 299 -18.02 21.21 -5.92
N ALA A 300 -18.15 22.38 -5.29
CA ALA A 300 -19.00 23.50 -5.71
C ALA A 300 -18.57 24.13 -7.05
N SER A 301 -17.45 23.69 -7.65
CA SER A 301 -17.14 23.97 -9.05
C SER A 301 -18.18 23.38 -10.03
N ALA A 302 -18.97 22.39 -9.60
CA ALA A 302 -20.09 21.85 -10.33
C ALA A 302 -21.43 22.45 -9.85
N PRO A 303 -22.20 23.13 -10.73
CA PRO A 303 -23.48 23.76 -10.36
C PRO A 303 -24.50 22.78 -9.76
N GLU A 304 -24.50 21.52 -10.19
CA GLU A 304 -25.40 20.49 -9.66
C GLU A 304 -25.13 20.18 -8.18
N ILE A 305 -23.89 20.38 -7.72
CA ILE A 305 -23.53 20.24 -6.31
C ILE A 305 -24.00 21.47 -5.53
N VAL A 306 -23.94 22.66 -6.13
CA VAL A 306 -24.47 23.90 -5.53
C VAL A 306 -25.98 23.80 -5.33
N GLU A 307 -26.71 23.25 -6.31
CA GLU A 307 -28.14 22.94 -6.18
C GLU A 307 -28.43 22.04 -4.98
N LYS A 308 -27.72 20.91 -4.86
CA LYS A 308 -27.84 20.01 -3.70
C LYS A 308 -27.47 20.69 -2.38
N ALA A 309 -26.44 21.54 -2.38
CA ALA A 309 -26.03 22.32 -1.22
C ALA A 309 -27.13 23.28 -0.74
N PHE A 310 -27.80 23.92 -1.69
CA PHE A 310 -28.93 24.81 -1.40
C PHE A 310 -30.12 24.03 -0.85
N GLU A 311 -30.52 22.93 -1.50
CA GLU A 311 -31.63 22.07 -1.07
C GLU A 311 -31.40 21.44 0.32
N ALA A 312 -30.18 21.02 0.61
CA ALA A 312 -29.80 20.45 1.91
C ALA A 312 -29.70 21.49 3.04
N ARG A 313 -29.92 22.79 2.75
CA ARG A 313 -29.76 23.92 3.67
C ARG A 313 -28.34 24.00 4.25
N LEU A 314 -27.33 23.85 3.38
CA LEU A 314 -25.92 24.00 3.78
C LEU A 314 -25.62 25.43 4.22
N VAL A 315 -26.15 26.45 3.52
CA VAL A 315 -25.85 27.86 3.80
C VAL A 315 -26.24 28.28 5.24
N PRO A 316 -27.49 28.04 5.70
CA PRO A 316 -27.84 28.31 7.10
C PRO A 316 -26.96 27.57 8.11
N PHE A 317 -26.64 26.30 7.85
CA PHE A 317 -25.77 25.53 8.74
C PHE A 317 -24.37 26.15 8.88
N VAL A 318 -23.77 26.62 7.77
CA VAL A 318 -22.44 27.23 7.81
C VAL A 318 -22.46 28.59 8.51
N LEU A 319 -23.55 29.36 8.39
CA LEU A 319 -23.75 30.60 9.15
C LEU A 319 -23.89 30.33 10.66
N GLU A 320 -24.70 29.34 11.05
CA GLU A 320 -24.81 28.89 12.44
C GLU A 320 -23.45 28.41 13.00
N LEU A 321 -22.65 27.73 12.17
CA LEU A 321 -21.31 27.30 12.55
C LEU A 321 -20.40 28.51 12.84
N LEU A 322 -20.46 29.57 12.02
CA LEU A 322 -19.71 30.81 12.25
C LEU A 322 -20.14 31.56 13.52
N ALA A 323 -21.42 31.52 13.87
CA ALA A 323 -21.99 32.21 15.02
C ALA A 323 -21.58 31.60 16.38
N GLY A 324 -21.36 30.28 16.46
CA GLY A 324 -21.02 29.65 17.75
C GLY A 324 -20.70 28.16 17.75
N GLY A 325 -20.58 27.50 16.59
CA GLY A 325 -20.43 26.04 16.51
C GLY A 325 -19.00 25.51 16.54
N LEU A 326 -18.00 26.36 16.75
CA LEU A 326 -16.58 26.05 16.49
C LEU A 326 -15.78 25.72 17.75
N GLU A 327 -16.40 25.77 18.93
CA GLU A 327 -15.73 25.56 20.22
C GLU A 327 -15.10 24.17 20.38
N ARG A 328 -15.60 23.19 19.61
CA ARG A 328 -15.16 21.79 19.64
C ARG A 328 -14.14 21.45 18.54
N CYS A 329 -13.77 22.41 17.71
CA CYS A 329 -12.78 22.22 16.64
C CYS A 329 -11.37 22.45 17.16
N GLU A 330 -10.40 21.65 16.70
CA GLU A 330 -8.98 21.82 17.07
C GLU A 330 -8.40 23.15 16.57
N ASP A 331 -8.78 23.56 15.35
CA ASP A 331 -8.42 24.86 14.77
C ASP A 331 -9.68 25.64 14.34
N PRO A 332 -10.32 26.38 15.27
CA PRO A 332 -11.49 27.19 14.97
C PRO A 332 -11.24 28.25 13.90
N SER A 333 -10.02 28.80 13.81
CA SER A 333 -9.69 29.87 12.87
C SER A 333 -9.62 29.37 11.44
N ALA A 334 -8.95 28.23 11.21
CA ALA A 334 -8.91 27.60 9.89
C ALA A 334 -10.31 27.17 9.42
N VAL A 335 -11.13 26.60 10.32
CA VAL A 335 -12.51 26.20 9.98
C VAL A 335 -13.37 27.43 9.63
N LYS A 336 -13.21 28.57 10.33
CA LYS A 336 -13.86 29.84 9.93
C LYS A 336 -13.46 30.28 8.53
N ALA A 337 -12.16 30.24 8.21
CA ALA A 337 -11.68 30.60 6.89
C ALA A 337 -12.26 29.69 5.80
N HIS A 338 -12.31 28.38 6.06
CA HIS A 338 -12.94 27.40 5.16
C HIS A 338 -14.46 27.62 5.01
N ALA A 339 -15.17 27.95 6.09
CA ALA A 339 -16.59 28.27 6.06
C ALA A 339 -16.88 29.51 5.20
N VAL A 340 -16.16 30.61 5.43
CA VAL A 340 -16.29 31.83 4.63
C VAL A 340 -15.96 31.57 3.16
N LYS A 341 -14.91 30.78 2.88
CA LYS A 341 -14.55 30.39 1.51
C LYS A 341 -15.67 29.60 0.84
N CYS A 342 -16.22 28.60 1.53
CA CYS A 342 -17.33 27.80 1.03
C CYS A 342 -18.52 28.68 0.68
N LEU A 343 -18.95 29.58 1.57
CA LEU A 343 -20.06 30.50 1.33
C LEU A 343 -19.82 31.42 0.13
N LYS A 344 -18.62 32.02 0.02
CA LYS A 344 -18.25 32.86 -1.13
C LYS A 344 -18.26 32.08 -2.45
N THR A 345 -17.76 30.84 -2.44
CA THR A 345 -17.76 29.98 -3.64
C THR A 345 -19.19 29.60 -4.04
N LEU A 346 -20.06 29.27 -3.08
CA LEU A 346 -21.47 28.99 -3.36
C LEU A 346 -22.22 30.23 -3.89
N ALA A 347 -21.95 31.41 -3.33
CA ALA A 347 -22.54 32.67 -3.79
C ALA A 347 -22.04 33.12 -5.18
N ALA A 348 -20.87 32.63 -5.62
CA ALA A 348 -20.33 32.90 -6.96
C ALA A 348 -21.00 32.06 -8.07
N ASP A 349 -21.86 31.09 -7.72
CA ASP A 349 -22.58 30.29 -8.71
C ASP A 349 -23.51 31.16 -9.56
N ALA A 350 -23.51 30.93 -10.88
CA ALA A 350 -24.27 31.76 -11.81
C ALA A 350 -25.80 31.61 -11.68
N ARG A 351 -26.29 30.49 -11.15
CA ARG A 351 -27.72 30.13 -11.12
C ARG A 351 -28.35 30.44 -9.77
N LEU A 352 -27.70 29.97 -8.70
CA LEU A 352 -28.21 30.11 -7.33
C LEU A 352 -27.47 31.17 -6.51
N GLY A 353 -26.37 31.72 -7.03
CA GLY A 353 -25.59 32.77 -6.36
C GLY A 353 -26.41 33.95 -5.86
N PRO A 354 -27.35 34.54 -6.64
CA PRO A 354 -28.18 35.65 -6.15
C PRO A 354 -29.07 35.28 -4.96
N ALA A 355 -29.67 34.08 -4.96
CA ALA A 355 -30.51 33.61 -3.86
C ALA A 355 -29.67 33.31 -2.61
N ILE A 356 -28.49 32.72 -2.79
CA ILE A 356 -27.53 32.47 -1.70
C ILE A 356 -27.03 33.80 -1.13
N GLN A 357 -26.70 34.78 -1.99
CA GLN A 357 -26.27 36.10 -1.57
C GLN A 357 -27.35 36.83 -0.77
N GLN A 358 -28.62 36.69 -1.15
CA GLN A 358 -29.72 37.24 -0.36
C GLN A 358 -29.78 36.64 1.05
N LEU A 359 -29.66 35.31 1.19
CA LEU A 359 -29.61 34.66 2.51
C LEU A 359 -28.41 35.13 3.34
N LEU A 360 -27.28 35.36 2.69
CA LEU A 360 -26.09 35.88 3.35
C LEU A 360 -26.27 37.34 3.81
N ASP A 361 -26.91 38.18 3.00
CA ASP A 361 -27.16 39.59 3.33
C ASP A 361 -28.24 39.77 4.42
N GLU A 362 -29.10 38.78 4.63
CA GLU A 362 -30.08 38.75 5.73
C GLU A 362 -29.43 38.38 7.09
N ASP A 363 -28.26 37.76 7.08
CA ASP A 363 -27.56 37.29 8.28
C ASP A 363 -26.63 38.36 8.86
N ARG A 364 -26.79 38.64 10.17
CA ARG A 364 -26.05 39.70 10.86
C ARG A 364 -24.57 39.36 11.08
N GLU A 365 -24.23 38.08 11.20
CA GLU A 365 -22.85 37.68 11.44
C GLU A 365 -22.04 37.75 10.14
N TRP A 366 -22.68 37.53 8.99
CA TRP A 366 -22.04 37.60 7.69
C TRP A 366 -21.36 38.95 7.38
N ASP A 367 -21.93 40.06 7.87
CA ASP A 367 -21.36 41.40 7.72
C ASP A 367 -19.92 41.50 8.23
N ASN A 368 -19.58 40.75 9.28
CA ASN A 368 -18.23 40.71 9.86
C ASN A 368 -17.22 39.95 8.97
N PHE A 369 -17.69 39.09 8.07
CA PHE A 369 -16.87 38.17 7.28
C PHE A 369 -16.85 38.46 5.78
N LYS A 370 -17.86 39.18 5.25
CA LYS A 370 -18.01 39.47 3.81
C LYS A 370 -16.75 40.11 3.20
N ALA A 371 -16.11 41.03 3.92
CA ALA A 371 -14.93 41.79 3.47
C ALA A 371 -13.57 41.08 3.71
N GLN A 372 -13.53 39.94 4.40
CA GLN A 372 -12.26 39.27 4.73
C GLN A 372 -11.72 38.50 3.51
N GLU A 373 -10.49 38.79 3.08
CA GLU A 373 -9.77 38.03 2.05
C GLU A 373 -9.09 36.78 2.66
N HIS A 374 -9.10 35.67 1.91
CA HIS A 374 -8.69 34.34 2.40
C HIS A 374 -7.20 34.16 2.66
N ASP A 375 -6.36 35.07 2.19
CA ASP A 375 -4.89 34.95 2.26
C ASP A 375 -4.34 35.19 3.67
N LEU A 376 -5.13 35.81 4.56
CA LEU A 376 -4.68 36.09 5.93
C LEU A 376 -4.70 34.87 6.87
N PHE A 377 -5.29 33.75 6.44
CA PHE A 377 -5.51 32.55 7.28
C PHE A 377 -4.67 31.33 6.87
N LEU A 378 -3.98 31.37 5.73
CA LEU A 378 -3.10 30.28 5.30
C LEU A 378 -1.65 30.69 5.56
N ALA A 379 -1.12 30.38 6.74
CA ALA A 379 0.33 30.26 6.86
C ALA A 379 0.79 29.18 5.86
N PRO A 380 1.82 29.43 5.04
CA PRO A 380 2.32 28.40 4.14
C PRO A 380 2.81 27.22 4.99
N ASP A 381 2.36 26.02 4.65
CA ASP A 381 2.92 24.77 5.16
C ASP A 381 4.44 24.82 4.96
N ASN A 382 5.16 25.05 6.06
CA ASN A 382 6.60 25.17 6.07
C ASN A 382 7.19 23.74 5.99
N ASN A 383 7.15 23.16 4.79
CA ASN A 383 7.86 21.92 4.43
C ASN A 383 8.51 22.02 3.05
N ALA A 384 8.91 23.23 2.66
CA ALA A 384 9.80 23.46 1.53
C ALA A 384 11.19 23.89 2.06
N GLY A 385 12.13 22.94 2.08
CA GLY A 385 13.56 23.26 2.15
C GLY A 385 14.15 23.28 3.56
N LEU A 386 14.40 22.10 4.13
CA LEU A 386 15.46 21.91 5.10
C LEU A 386 16.81 22.16 4.38
N LEU A 387 17.18 23.43 4.21
CA LEU A 387 18.53 23.82 3.79
C LEU A 387 19.48 23.58 4.96
N THR A 388 19.97 22.35 5.09
CA THR A 388 21.23 22.11 5.80
C THR A 388 22.37 22.67 4.95
N ASN A 389 22.83 23.87 5.27
CA ASN A 389 24.25 24.19 5.12
C ASN A 389 24.70 25.22 6.15
N THR A 390 24.97 24.75 7.36
CA THR A 390 25.89 25.42 8.28
C THR A 390 27.32 25.22 7.76
N GLY A 391 27.81 26.17 6.97
CA GLY A 391 29.21 26.29 6.56
C GLY A 391 29.71 27.68 6.92
N ALA A 392 30.49 27.76 8.00
CA ALA A 392 30.98 28.99 8.60
C ALA A 392 31.80 29.86 7.62
N ARG A 393 31.58 31.19 7.71
CA ARG A 393 32.45 32.23 7.16
C ARG A 393 33.84 32.14 7.80
N VAL A 394 34.90 32.08 6.98
CA VAL A 394 36.17 32.76 7.28
C VAL A 394 36.75 33.28 5.97
N GLY A 395 36.58 34.59 5.74
CA GLY A 395 37.50 35.34 4.89
C GLY A 395 38.64 35.85 5.77
N LEU A 396 39.88 35.61 5.35
CA LEU A 396 41.04 36.35 5.81
C LEU A 396 41.93 36.65 4.60
N LEU A 397 42.21 37.94 4.47
CA LEU A 397 43.16 38.54 3.55
C LEU A 397 44.56 38.02 3.86
N THR A 398 45.23 37.44 2.86
CA THR A 398 46.57 37.75 2.32
C THR A 398 46.92 36.75 1.24
#